data_AF-A5HFC3-F1
#
_entry.id   AF-A5HFC3-F1
#
_cell.length_a   1.000
_cell.length_b   1.000
_cell.length_c   1.000
_cell.angle_alpha   90.00
_cell.angle_beta   90.00
_cell.angle_gamma   90.00
#
_symmetry.space_group_name_H-M   'P 1'
#
loop_
_entity.id
_entity.type
_entity.pdbx_description
1 polymer ?
#
loop_
_entity_poly.entity_id
_entity_poly.type
_entity_poly.pdbx_seq_one_letter_code
_entity_poly.pdbx_strand_id
1 'polypeptide(L)'
;SEAKTNLKALYTAQKSFFSEKDRYSNFANEIGFAPERGNRYGYIISEGQGGEAELRNDAVIPAAGDGISSISADGFRFDFAAAAPDF
;
A
#
# COMPACT_ATOMS: atom_id res chain seq x y z
N SER A 1 10.71 13.76 -5.02
CA SER A 1 11.06 12.33 -5.05
C SER A 1 9.78 11.53 -4.94
N GLU A 2 9.74 10.36 -5.57
CA GLU A 2 8.54 9.50 -5.66
C GLU A 2 8.02 9.08 -4.27
N ALA A 3 8.88 8.50 -3.42
CA ALA A 3 8.50 8.05 -2.08
C ALA A 3 7.85 9.17 -1.25
N LYS A 4 8.39 10.39 -1.31
CA LYS A 4 7.83 11.54 -0.59
C LYS A 4 6.41 11.88 -1.07
N THR A 5 6.17 11.81 -2.37
CA THR A 5 4.84 12.07 -2.95
C THR A 5 3.84 11.02 -2.49
N ASN A 6 4.19 9.74 -2.57
CA ASN A 6 3.31 8.64 -2.17
C ASN A 6 3.05 8.62 -0.65
N LEU A 7 4.06 8.88 0.18
CA LEU A 7 3.86 9.01 1.63
C LEU A 7 2.98 10.22 1.99
N LYS A 8 3.05 11.31 1.22
CA LYS A 8 2.13 12.44 1.39
C LYS A 8 0.69 12.07 1.01
N ALA A 9 0.51 11.27 -0.05
CA ALA A 9 -0.80 10.75 -0.43
C ALA A 9 -1.37 9.81 0.65
N LEU A 10 -0.56 8.88 1.18
CA LEU A 10 -0.93 8.01 2.30
C LEU A 10 -1.37 8.82 3.53
N TYR A 11 -0.59 9.84 3.91
CA TYR A 11 -0.93 10.73 5.01
C TYR A 11 -2.28 11.45 4.78
N THR A 12 -2.50 11.95 3.57
CA THR A 12 -3.74 12.67 3.22
C THR A 12 -4.96 11.74 3.27
N ALA A 13 -4.83 10.52 2.76
CA ALA A 13 -5.85 9.48 2.82
C ALA A 13 -6.21 9.14 4.28
N GLN A 14 -5.20 8.90 5.12
CA GLN A 14 -5.40 8.64 6.56
C GLN A 14 -6.08 9.80 7.29
N LYS A 15 -5.70 11.05 6.99
CA LYS A 15 -6.35 12.24 7.58
C LYS A 15 -7.82 12.37 7.17
N SER A 16 -8.14 12.09 5.91
CA SER A 16 -9.53 12.09 5.42
C SER A 16 -10.36 11.02 6.14
N PHE A 17 -9.83 9.79 6.23
CA PHE A 17 -10.49 8.69 6.90
C PHE A 17 -10.70 8.97 8.40
N PHE A 18 -9.68 9.52 9.07
CA PHE A 18 -9.79 9.93 10.47
C PHE A 18 -10.89 10.98 10.69
N SER A 19 -11.03 11.95 9.78
CA SER A 19 -12.09 12.95 9.88
C SER A 19 -13.50 12.36 9.78
N GLU A 20 -13.66 11.20 9.15
CA GLU A 20 -14.96 10.52 8.96
C GLU A 20 -15.24 9.46 10.04
N LYS A 21 -14.20 8.72 10.46
CA LYS A 21 -14.32 7.52 11.30
C LYS A 21 -13.77 7.69 12.72
N ASP A 22 -13.15 8.82 13.03
CA ASP A 22 -12.49 9.12 14.31
C ASP A 22 -11.41 8.09 14.71
N ARG A 23 -10.84 7.38 13.73
CA ARG A 23 -9.73 6.45 13.88
C ARG A 23 -8.91 6.40 12.61
N TYR A 24 -7.67 5.95 12.69
CA TYR A 24 -6.89 5.59 11.50
C TYR A 24 -7.30 4.21 10.98
N SER A 25 -7.01 3.94 9.71
CA SER A 25 -7.20 2.62 9.13
C SER A 25 -5.89 1.82 9.12
N ASN A 26 -6.02 0.51 9.24
CA ASN A 26 -4.94 -0.44 9.09
C ASN A 26 -4.73 -0.87 7.63
N PHE A 27 -5.65 -0.54 6.72
CA PHE A 27 -5.70 -1.14 5.40
C PHE A 27 -5.81 -0.11 4.27
N ALA A 28 -4.99 -0.28 3.23
CA ALA A 28 -4.88 0.68 2.12
C ALA A 28 -6.17 0.80 1.30
N ASN A 29 -6.89 -0.31 1.12
CA ASN A 29 -8.18 -0.36 0.42
C ASN A 29 -9.32 0.36 1.17
N GLU A 30 -9.26 0.49 2.50
CA GLU A 30 -10.25 1.27 3.26
C GLU A 30 -10.09 2.78 3.07
N ILE A 31 -8.87 3.23 2.81
CA ILE A 31 -8.53 4.66 2.69
C ILE A 31 -8.32 5.10 1.24
N GLY A 32 -8.47 4.19 0.28
CA GLY A 32 -8.24 4.45 -1.14
C GLY A 32 -6.78 4.77 -1.48
N PHE A 33 -5.82 4.28 -0.68
CA PHE A 33 -4.41 4.47 -0.98
C PHE A 33 -3.92 3.39 -1.95
N ALA A 34 -3.58 3.79 -3.17
CA ALA A 34 -2.97 2.93 -4.16
C ALA A 34 -1.90 3.74 -4.93
N PRO A 35 -0.59 3.54 -4.66
CA PRO A 35 0.44 4.20 -5.44
C PRO A 35 0.40 3.70 -6.88
N GLU A 36 0.65 4.59 -7.84
CA GLU A 36 0.71 4.24 -9.26
C GLU A 36 1.71 3.10 -9.53
N ARG A 37 1.41 2.30 -10.55
CA ARG A 37 2.33 1.26 -11.05
C ARG A 37 3.67 1.89 -11.44
N GLY A 38 4.75 1.15 -11.18
CA GLY A 38 6.13 1.62 -11.33
C GLY A 38 6.70 2.29 -10.07
N ASN A 39 6.07 2.11 -8.91
CA ASN A 39 6.63 2.54 -7.63
C ASN A 39 7.92 1.75 -7.30
N ARG A 40 8.98 2.47 -6.97
CA ARG A 40 10.29 1.89 -6.60
C ARG A 40 10.36 1.45 -5.15
N TYR A 41 9.45 1.94 -4.33
CA TYR A 41 9.41 1.69 -2.88
C TYR A 41 8.16 0.93 -2.49
N GLY A 42 8.28 0.03 -1.52
CA GLY A 42 7.15 -0.55 -0.81
C GLY A 42 6.65 0.39 0.28
N TYR A 43 5.40 0.20 0.68
CA TYR A 43 4.71 1.00 1.70
C TYR A 43 4.04 0.07 2.70
N ILE A 44 4.38 0.22 3.97
CA ILE A 44 3.74 -0.48 5.09
C ILE A 44 2.64 0.45 5.63
N ILE A 45 1.40 -0.04 5.74
CA ILE A 45 0.26 0.71 6.29
C ILE A 45 0.05 0.30 7.74
N SER A 46 0.08 -1.01 8.02
CA SER A 46 -0.02 -1.55 9.36
C SER A 46 0.82 -2.81 9.51
N GLU A 47 1.18 -3.12 10.76
CA GLU A 47 1.89 -4.34 11.15
C GLU A 47 1.09 -5.06 12.24
N GLY A 48 0.97 -6.38 12.11
CA GLY A 48 0.32 -7.22 13.13
C GLY A 48 -1.20 -7.05 13.25
N GLN A 49 -1.85 -6.31 12.33
CA GLN A 49 -3.30 -6.05 12.35
C GLN A 49 -4.10 -7.00 11.44
N GLY A 50 -3.46 -8.02 10.86
CA GLY A 50 -4.04 -8.89 9.84
C GLY A 50 -3.91 -8.31 8.42
N GLY A 51 -4.73 -8.80 7.50
CA GLY A 51 -4.69 -8.42 6.09
C GLY A 51 -3.57 -9.09 5.30
N GLU A 52 -3.48 -8.74 4.02
CA GLU A 52 -2.51 -9.29 3.08
C GLU A 52 -1.64 -8.20 2.45
N ALA A 53 -0.48 -8.63 1.95
CA ALA A 53 0.43 -7.78 1.19
C ALA A 53 0.03 -7.78 -0.29
N GLU A 54 -0.15 -6.60 -0.87
CA GLU A 54 -0.29 -6.47 -2.32
C GLU A 54 1.07 -6.64 -3.00
N LEU A 55 1.34 -7.86 -3.48
CA LEU A 55 2.54 -8.17 -4.26
C LEU A 55 2.36 -7.72 -5.71
N ARG A 56 3.27 -6.88 -6.19
CA ARG A 56 3.25 -6.32 -7.56
C ARG A 56 4.20 -7.06 -8.49
N ASN A 57 4.07 -8.39 -8.48
CA ASN A 57 4.88 -9.31 -9.31
C ASN A 57 4.29 -9.54 -10.70
N ASP A 58 3.00 -9.23 -10.89
CA ASP A 58 2.28 -9.52 -12.12
C ASP A 58 1.82 -8.26 -12.85
N ALA A 59 1.52 -8.43 -14.15
CA ALA A 59 0.93 -7.38 -14.98
C ALA A 59 -0.42 -6.93 -14.43
N VAL A 60 -1.22 -7.89 -13.97
CA VAL A 60 -2.53 -7.68 -13.36
C VAL A 60 -2.42 -7.91 -11.87
N ILE A 61 -2.79 -6.90 -11.07
CA ILE A 61 -2.88 -7.04 -9.63
C ILE A 61 -4.25 -7.67 -9.33
N PRO A 62 -4.31 -8.88 -8.72
CA PRO A 62 -5.58 -9.48 -8.35
C PRO A 62 -6.29 -8.63 -7.30
N ALA A 63 -7.61 -8.71 -7.27
CA ALA A 63 -8.37 -8.08 -6.20
C ALA A 63 -7.98 -8.71 -4.86
N ALA A 64 -7.75 -7.87 -3.86
CA ALA A 64 -7.45 -8.32 -2.52
C ALA A 64 -8.65 -9.09 -1.92
N GLY A 65 -8.38 -10.23 -1.32
CA GLY A 65 -9.35 -11.04 -0.57
C GLY A 65 -9.59 -10.50 0.85
N ASP A 66 -8.68 -9.68 1.38
CA ASP A 66 -8.75 -9.05 2.71
C ASP A 66 -8.25 -7.59 2.66
N GLY A 67 -8.13 -6.93 3.81
CA GLY A 67 -7.49 -5.63 3.96
C GLY A 67 -6.04 -5.64 3.47
N ILE A 68 -5.62 -4.58 2.77
CA ILE A 68 -4.24 -4.46 2.26
C ILE A 68 -3.36 -3.81 3.34
N SER A 69 -2.56 -4.61 4.04
CA SER A 69 -1.70 -4.13 5.14
C SER A 69 -0.38 -3.52 4.65
N SER A 70 0.06 -3.93 3.46
CA SER A 70 1.24 -3.38 2.80
C SER A 70 1.14 -3.49 1.28
N ILE A 71 1.89 -2.64 0.58
CA ILE A 71 2.01 -2.64 -0.87
C ILE A 71 3.49 -2.74 -1.21
N SER A 72 3.88 -3.75 -1.97
CA SER A 72 5.27 -3.95 -2.38
C SER A 72 5.73 -2.94 -3.44
N ALA A 73 7.04 -2.83 -3.63
CA ALA A 73 7.60 -2.17 -4.82
C ALA A 73 7.20 -2.94 -6.10
N ASP A 74 7.15 -2.26 -7.25
CA ASP A 74 6.68 -2.87 -8.50
C ASP A 74 7.73 -3.82 -9.10
N GLY A 75 7.76 -5.04 -8.58
CA GLY A 75 8.62 -6.14 -9.05
C GLY A 75 8.44 -6.46 -10.53
N PHE A 76 7.20 -6.43 -11.01
CA PHE A 76 6.88 -6.63 -12.42
C PHE A 76 7.53 -5.58 -13.32
N ARG A 77 7.47 -4.30 -12.93
CA ARG A 77 8.04 -3.20 -13.73
C ARG A 77 9.56 -3.21 -13.74
N PHE A 78 10.19 -3.66 -12.66
CA PHE A 78 11.64 -3.59 -12.44
C PHE A 78 12.35 -4.95 -12.49
N ASP A 79 11.65 -6.00 -12.91
CA ASP A 79 12.16 -7.35 -13.13
C ASP A 79 12.84 -7.95 -11.88
N PHE A 80 12.14 -7.91 -10.75
CA PHE A 80 12.55 -8.60 -9.52
C PHE A 80 11.35 -9.22 -8.81
N ALA A 81 11.59 -10.27 -8.03
CA ALA A 81 10.57 -10.86 -7.19
C ALA A 81 10.30 -9.95 -5.97
N ALA A 82 9.22 -9.18 -6.03
CA ALA A 82 8.78 -8.34 -4.93
C ALA A 82 8.26 -9.20 -3.77
N ALA A 83 8.70 -8.83 -2.56
CA ALA A 83 8.26 -9.39 -1.30
C ALA A 83 7.42 -8.36 -0.53
N ALA A 84 6.70 -8.84 0.48
CA ALA A 84 6.06 -7.97 1.45
C ALA A 84 7.15 -7.15 2.17
N PRO A 85 7.02 -5.81 2.26
CA PRO A 85 7.97 -4.99 3.00
C PRO A 85 7.88 -5.26 4.50
N ASP A 86 9.04 -5.29 5.17
CA ASP A 86 9.22 -5.42 6.61
C ASP A 86 9.98 -4.20 7.19
N PHE A 87 10.08 -4.13 8.52
CA PHE A 87 10.82 -3.08 9.25
C PHE A 87 12.29 -3.42 9.45
#